data_AF-A0A2S7T9N1-F1
#
_entry.id   AF-A0A2S7T9N1-F1
#
_cell.length_a   1.000
_cell.length_b   1.000
_cell.length_c   1.000
_cell.angle_alpha   90.00
_cell.angle_beta   90.00
_cell.angle_gamma   90.00
#
_symmetry.space_group_name_H-M   'P 1'
#
loop_
_entity.id
_entity.type
_entity.pdbx_description
1 polymer ?
#
loop_
_entity_poly.entity_id
_entity_poly.type
_entity_poly.pdbx_seq_one_letter_code
_entity_poly.pdbx_strand_id
1 'polypeptide(L)'
;MNLQPLRIEAGWQVDYNQFYEVDPLPGKESYFTGSSLLILKNQARLKSIDVEWSSEGELSGEYRVHVLNYLENYTAKSDTYDIAPDWEHPVLVYSTRSRLELVDQLESLMKTLPIYEDPRICSKRGVIDQPSESYRIELENKGPSNELLARILHDGNAKIQSLLIDHTDITKEHLAEILERSISKKVKNKALQRLNSQAFRH
;
A
#
# COMPACT_ATOMS: atom_id res chain seq x y z
N MET A 1 1.35 13.79 34.20
CA MET A 1 1.07 12.46 33.60
C MET A 1 1.74 12.48 32.24
N ASN A 2 2.59 11.50 31.97
CA ASN A 2 3.51 11.56 30.84
C ASN A 2 3.14 10.51 29.80
N LEU A 3 3.24 10.89 28.53
CA LEU A 3 3.21 9.95 27.42
C LEU A 3 4.48 9.10 27.46
N GLN A 4 4.39 7.88 26.93
CA GLN A 4 5.54 6.99 26.79
C GLN A 4 6.62 7.68 25.95
N PRO A 5 7.86 7.83 26.47
CA PRO A 5 8.99 8.24 25.64
C PRO A 5 9.18 7.24 24.49
N LEU A 6 9.16 7.74 23.26
CA LEU A 6 9.32 6.96 22.03
C LEU A 6 10.13 7.79 21.03
N ARG A 7 11.21 7.22 20.48
CA ARG A 7 11.97 7.86 19.40
C ARG A 7 11.23 7.68 18.09
N ILE A 8 10.84 8.79 17.46
CA ILE A 8 10.15 8.78 16.17
C ILE A 8 11.17 8.95 15.05
N GLU A 9 11.31 7.92 14.21
CA GLU A 9 12.16 7.98 13.01
C GLU A 9 11.62 8.99 12.00
N ALA A 10 12.51 9.61 11.23
CA ALA A 10 12.12 10.62 10.25
C ALA A 10 11.05 10.12 9.26
N GLY A 11 10.07 10.98 8.98
CA GLY A 11 8.95 10.69 8.08
C GLY A 11 7.76 9.97 8.72
N TRP A 12 7.88 9.53 9.97
CA TRP A 12 6.74 9.08 10.77
C TRP A 12 6.04 10.26 11.44
N GLN A 13 4.71 10.22 11.43
CA GLN A 13 3.82 11.19 12.05
C GLN A 13 2.96 10.48 13.08
N VAL A 14 2.66 11.18 14.17
CA VAL A 14 1.78 10.70 15.23
C VAL A 14 0.38 11.21 14.94
N ASP A 15 -0.52 10.30 14.59
CA ASP A 15 -1.90 10.61 14.24
C ASP A 15 -2.84 10.50 15.45
N TYR A 16 -2.51 9.63 16.39
CA TYR A 16 -3.23 9.46 17.64
C TYR A 16 -2.26 9.01 18.73
N ASN A 17 -2.40 9.50 19.96
CA ASN A 17 -1.54 9.11 21.07
C ASN A 17 -2.23 9.18 22.43
N GLN A 18 -2.47 8.01 22.99
CA GLN A 18 -2.80 7.72 24.38
C GLN A 18 -1.87 6.63 24.95
N PHE A 19 -0.69 6.46 24.36
CA PHE A 19 0.28 5.50 24.85
C PHE A 19 1.07 6.13 25.99
N TYR A 20 0.62 5.85 27.21
CA TYR A 20 1.20 6.42 28.43
C TYR A 20 2.34 5.57 28.98
N GLU A 21 3.22 6.21 29.76
CA GLU A 21 4.30 5.55 30.50
C GLU A 21 3.73 4.82 31.74
N VAL A 22 2.85 3.84 31.52
CA VAL A 22 2.11 3.14 32.58
C VAL A 22 2.06 1.65 32.26
N ASP A 23 2.41 0.82 33.25
CA ASP A 23 2.31 -0.64 33.16
C ASP A 23 0.90 -1.12 33.61
N PRO A 24 0.41 -2.27 33.10
CA PRO A 24 -0.92 -2.80 33.41
C PRO A 24 -1.00 -3.36 34.84
N LEU A 25 -1.15 -2.44 35.81
CA LEU A 25 -1.24 -2.73 37.24
C LEU A 25 -2.62 -2.35 37.82
N PRO A 26 -3.08 -2.99 38.91
CA PRO A 26 -4.35 -2.66 39.55
C PRO A 26 -4.51 -1.16 39.83
N GLY A 27 -5.66 -0.59 39.47
CA GLY A 27 -5.94 0.85 39.57
C GLY A 27 -5.45 1.68 38.38
N LYS A 28 -4.96 1.04 37.31
CA LYS A 28 -4.54 1.67 36.05
C LYS A 28 -5.34 1.21 34.83
N GLU A 29 -6.47 0.55 35.04
CA GLU A 29 -7.32 -0.03 34.00
C GLU A 29 -7.75 1.02 32.96
N SER A 30 -8.03 2.25 33.40
CA SER A 30 -8.47 3.36 32.56
C SER A 30 -7.44 3.84 31.52
N TYR A 31 -6.18 3.39 31.61
CA TYR A 31 -5.15 3.69 30.63
C TYR A 31 -5.12 2.67 29.48
N PHE A 32 -5.88 1.58 29.62
CA PHE A 32 -5.93 0.45 28.68
C PHE A 32 -7.33 0.32 28.10
N THR A 33 -7.90 1.45 27.70
CA THR A 33 -9.25 1.57 27.12
C THR A 33 -9.18 2.25 25.75
N GLY A 34 -10.19 2.03 24.91
CA GLY A 34 -10.28 2.54 23.55
C GLY A 34 -9.76 1.56 22.50
N SER A 35 -10.07 1.86 21.23
CA SER A 35 -9.71 1.02 20.08
C SER A 35 -8.23 1.07 19.72
N SER A 36 -7.55 2.17 20.03
CA SER A 36 -6.14 2.38 19.75
C SER A 36 -5.50 3.18 20.89
N LEU A 37 -4.26 2.85 21.22
CA LEU A 37 -3.37 3.58 22.12
C LEU A 37 -2.41 4.49 21.35
N LEU A 38 -1.95 4.08 20.17
CA LEU A 38 -1.03 4.87 19.34
C LEU A 38 -1.27 4.56 17.88
N ILE A 39 -1.39 5.61 17.06
CA ILE A 39 -1.42 5.48 15.60
C ILE A 39 -0.28 6.29 15.03
N LEU A 40 0.63 5.62 14.32
CA LEU A 40 1.72 6.23 13.58
C LEU A 40 1.50 6.04 12.08
N LYS A 41 1.85 7.04 11.28
CA LYS A 41 1.78 6.95 9.82
C LYS A 41 3.06 7.42 9.17
N ASN A 42 3.42 6.77 8.08
CA ASN A 42 4.50 7.20 7.20
C ASN A 42 3.98 7.30 5.77
N GLN A 43 3.81 8.55 5.32
CA GLN A 43 3.23 8.86 4.03
C GLN A 43 4.12 8.48 2.85
N ALA A 44 5.44 8.58 2.99
CA ALA A 44 6.37 8.18 1.93
C ALA A 44 6.44 6.66 1.77
N ARG A 45 6.14 5.91 2.83
CA ARG A 45 6.15 4.44 2.82
C ARG A 45 4.77 3.82 2.61
N LEU A 46 3.69 4.62 2.65
CA LEU A 46 2.30 4.13 2.65
C LEU A 46 2.05 3.08 3.74
N LYS A 47 2.56 3.35 4.95
CA LYS A 47 2.47 2.45 6.11
C LYS A 47 1.81 3.13 7.31
N SER A 48 0.98 2.39 8.02
CA SER A 48 0.52 2.75 9.37
C SER A 48 0.92 1.69 10.38
N ILE A 49 1.19 2.14 11.60
CA ILE A 49 1.31 1.26 12.77
C ILE A 49 0.17 1.65 13.72
N ASP A 50 -0.69 0.71 14.03
CA ASP A 50 -1.71 0.85 15.08
C ASP A 50 -1.30 -0.01 16.27
N VAL A 51 -1.38 0.56 17.46
CA VAL A 51 -1.15 -0.14 18.73
C VAL A 51 -2.45 -0.12 19.49
N GLU A 52 -2.98 -1.28 19.82
CA GLU A 52 -4.19 -1.47 20.62
C GLU A 52 -3.89 -2.23 21.91
N TRP A 53 -4.86 -2.25 22.83
CA TRP A 53 -4.87 -3.16 23.97
C TRP A 53 -5.96 -4.21 23.75
N SER A 54 -5.58 -5.49 23.76
CA SER A 54 -6.45 -6.59 23.31
C SER A 54 -7.71 -6.84 24.13
N SER A 55 -7.69 -6.46 25.40
CA SER A 55 -8.73 -6.76 26.38
C SER A 55 -9.08 -5.47 27.08
N GLU A 56 -9.90 -4.66 26.41
CA GLU A 56 -10.22 -3.30 26.83
C GLU A 56 -10.68 -3.25 28.29
N GLY A 57 -10.01 -2.44 29.11
CA GLY A 57 -10.30 -2.31 30.55
C GLY A 57 -9.85 -3.49 31.43
N GLU A 58 -9.24 -4.53 30.85
CA GLU A 58 -8.73 -5.69 31.57
C GLU A 58 -7.20 -5.72 31.57
N LEU A 59 -6.59 -5.75 32.76
CA LEU A 59 -5.12 -5.79 32.90
C LEU A 59 -4.48 -7.10 32.41
N SER A 60 -5.28 -8.15 32.22
CA SER A 60 -4.84 -9.43 31.66
C SER A 60 -4.58 -9.39 30.15
N GLY A 61 -4.92 -8.29 29.49
CA GLY A 61 -4.66 -8.08 28.07
C GLY A 61 -3.18 -8.01 27.70
N GLU A 62 -2.95 -7.64 26.47
CA GLU A 62 -1.63 -7.40 25.90
C GLU A 62 -1.71 -6.26 24.89
N TYR A 63 -0.58 -5.60 24.67
CA TYR A 63 -0.43 -4.70 23.54
C TYR A 63 -0.45 -5.52 22.26
N ARG A 64 -1.19 -5.07 21.25
CA ARG A 64 -1.13 -5.60 19.89
C ARG A 64 -0.75 -4.51 18.92
N VAL A 65 0.19 -4.84 18.05
CA VAL A 65 0.71 -3.96 17.02
C VAL A 65 0.27 -4.49 15.67
N HIS A 66 -0.44 -3.66 14.92
CA HIS A 66 -0.81 -3.92 13.54
C HIS A 66 -0.01 -3.00 12.63
N VAL A 67 0.82 -3.58 11.76
CA VAL A 67 1.47 -2.84 10.69
C VAL A 67 0.66 -3.03 9.42
N LEU A 68 0.13 -1.94 8.88
CA LEU A 68 -0.76 -1.97 7.72
C LEU A 68 -0.13 -1.22 6.56
N ASN A 69 -0.36 -1.72 5.36
CA ASN A 69 -0.30 -0.88 4.16
C ASN A 69 -1.54 0.00 4.12
N TYR A 70 -1.43 1.18 3.55
CA TYR A 70 -2.62 1.94 3.18
C TYR A 70 -2.51 2.53 1.79
N LEU A 71 -3.66 2.80 1.20
CA LEU A 71 -3.78 3.52 -0.05
C LEU A 71 -4.34 4.91 0.21
N GLU A 72 -3.90 5.88 -0.59
CA GLU A 72 -4.43 7.24 -0.54
C GLU A 72 -5.45 7.44 -1.66
N ASN A 73 -6.54 8.13 -1.36
CA ASN A 73 -7.54 8.57 -2.33
C ASN A 73 -7.66 10.09 -2.20
N TYR A 74 -7.35 10.80 -3.28
CA TYR A 74 -7.45 12.25 -3.31
C TYR A 74 -8.91 12.67 -3.50
N THR A 75 -9.40 13.54 -2.61
CA THR A 75 -10.76 14.06 -2.63
C THR A 75 -10.73 15.54 -3.01
N ALA A 76 -11.13 15.85 -4.25
CA ALA A 76 -11.12 17.22 -4.78
C ALA A 76 -12.04 18.19 -4.02
N LYS A 77 -13.07 17.68 -3.33
CA LYS A 77 -14.02 18.51 -2.55
C LYS A 77 -13.35 19.15 -1.33
N SER A 78 -12.43 18.45 -0.69
CA SER A 78 -11.75 18.87 0.53
C SER A 78 -10.27 19.23 0.31
N ASP A 79 -9.73 18.94 -0.87
CA ASP A 79 -8.29 19.04 -1.17
C ASP A 79 -7.46 18.23 -0.16
N THR A 80 -7.96 17.04 0.18
CA THR A 80 -7.34 16.12 1.15
C THR A 80 -7.16 14.73 0.57
N TYR A 81 -6.34 13.93 1.25
CA TYR A 81 -6.14 12.53 0.97
C TYR A 81 -6.84 11.69 2.04
N ASP A 82 -7.87 10.96 1.63
CA ASP A 82 -8.48 9.94 2.47
C ASP A 82 -7.61 8.70 2.40
N ILE A 83 -7.27 8.13 3.56
CA ILE A 83 -6.49 6.90 3.63
C ILE A 83 -7.40 5.69 3.84
N ALA A 84 -7.01 4.57 3.24
CA ALA A 84 -7.65 3.28 3.43
C ALA A 84 -6.59 2.25 3.85
N PRO A 85 -6.40 2.01 5.16
CA PRO A 85 -5.56 0.92 5.66
C PRO A 85 -6.14 -0.45 5.29
N ASP A 86 -5.28 -1.38 4.88
CA ASP A 86 -5.64 -2.75 4.56
C ASP A 86 -5.60 -3.62 5.82
N TRP A 87 -6.75 -3.67 6.50
CA TRP A 87 -6.95 -4.48 7.70
C TRP A 87 -7.08 -5.98 7.42
N GLU A 88 -7.43 -6.36 6.20
CA GLU A 88 -7.60 -7.76 5.81
C GLU A 88 -6.25 -8.45 5.61
N HIS A 89 -5.23 -7.69 5.19
CA HIS A 89 -3.88 -8.21 4.94
C HIS A 89 -2.81 -7.40 5.69
N PRO A 90 -2.75 -7.49 7.03
CA PRO A 90 -1.73 -6.81 7.80
C PRO A 90 -0.34 -7.31 7.39
N VAL A 91 0.61 -6.38 7.29
CA VAL A 91 2.02 -6.66 7.00
C VAL A 91 2.65 -7.43 8.16
N LEU A 92 2.26 -7.08 9.38
CA LEU A 92 2.74 -7.70 10.61
C LEU A 92 1.66 -7.53 11.69
N VAL A 93 1.47 -8.59 12.48
CA VAL A 93 0.79 -8.54 13.77
C VAL A 93 1.77 -9.01 14.84
N TYR A 94 1.95 -8.23 15.89
CA TYR A 94 2.84 -8.54 17.01
C TYR A 94 2.17 -8.25 18.34
N SER A 95 2.33 -9.13 19.33
CA SER A 95 1.79 -8.93 20.67
C SER A 95 2.88 -8.95 21.74
N THR A 96 2.73 -8.14 22.78
CA THR A 96 3.52 -8.24 24.01
C THR A 96 2.76 -7.68 25.20
N ARG A 97 3.09 -8.17 26.40
CA ARG A 97 2.64 -7.56 27.67
C ARG A 97 3.62 -6.52 28.21
N SER A 98 4.84 -6.47 27.68
CA SER A 98 5.88 -5.57 28.15
C SER A 98 5.84 -4.26 27.37
N ARG A 99 5.58 -3.16 28.09
CA ARG A 99 5.61 -1.80 27.52
C ARG A 99 6.98 -1.46 26.93
N LEU A 100 8.07 -1.93 27.57
CA LEU A 100 9.43 -1.66 27.08
C LEU A 100 9.76 -2.46 25.82
N GLU A 101 9.34 -3.72 25.74
CA GLU A 101 9.49 -4.51 24.50
C GLU A 101 8.68 -3.91 23.35
N LEU A 102 7.48 -3.41 23.64
CA LEU A 102 6.67 -2.68 22.65
C LEU A 102 7.43 -1.45 22.12
N VAL A 103 8.03 -0.65 23.00
CA VAL A 103 8.81 0.54 22.60
C VAL A 103 9.97 0.15 21.69
N ASP A 104 10.77 -0.84 22.07
CA ASP A 104 11.90 -1.32 21.28
C ASP A 104 11.42 -1.82 19.89
N GLN A 105 10.30 -2.54 19.86
CA GLN A 105 9.71 -3.02 18.62
C GLN A 105 9.22 -1.88 17.72
N LEU A 106 8.53 -0.87 18.27
CA LEU A 106 8.06 0.29 17.51
C LEU A 106 9.23 1.08 16.90
N GLU A 107 10.28 1.35 17.69
CA GLU A 107 11.48 2.05 17.20
C GLU A 107 12.17 1.26 16.08
N SER A 108 12.27 -0.06 16.22
CA SER A 108 12.81 -0.95 15.20
C SER A 108 11.97 -0.96 13.91
N LEU A 109 10.65 -1.08 14.03
CA LEU A 109 9.73 -1.08 12.89
C LEU A 109 9.79 0.24 12.11
N MET A 110 9.76 1.37 12.81
CA MET A 110 9.85 2.68 12.16
C MET A 110 11.12 2.83 11.31
N LYS A 111 12.23 2.22 11.74
CA LYS A 111 13.49 2.21 11.00
C LYS A 111 13.50 1.25 9.82
N THR A 112 12.95 0.05 9.99
CA THR A 112 13.20 -1.09 9.09
C THR A 112 12.09 -1.36 8.08
N LEU A 113 10.87 -0.85 8.30
CA LEU A 113 9.74 -1.15 7.42
C LEU A 113 9.99 -0.64 5.99
N PRO A 114 9.78 -1.48 4.96
CA PRO A 114 10.01 -1.11 3.57
C PRO A 114 8.93 -0.17 3.06
N ILE A 115 9.23 0.50 1.95
CA ILE A 115 8.25 1.27 1.18
C ILE A 115 7.23 0.30 0.58
N TYR A 116 5.95 0.63 0.70
CA TYR A 116 4.88 -0.02 -0.05
C TYR A 116 4.56 0.80 -1.31
N GLU A 117 4.51 0.13 -2.46
CA GLU A 117 4.13 0.76 -3.72
C GLU A 117 2.64 0.58 -3.98
N ASP A 118 1.95 1.67 -4.31
CA ASP A 118 0.55 1.63 -4.73
C ASP A 118 0.44 0.82 -6.04
N PRO A 119 -0.22 -0.36 -6.02
CA PRO A 119 -0.33 -1.21 -7.20
C PRO A 119 -1.24 -0.59 -8.27
N ARG A 120 -2.09 0.36 -7.90
CA ARG A 120 -3.06 0.98 -8.79
C ARG A 120 -2.39 1.84 -9.84
N ILE A 121 -3.10 2.09 -10.92
CA ILE A 121 -2.73 3.07 -11.92
C ILE A 121 -3.35 4.41 -11.56
N CYS A 122 -2.51 5.30 -11.06
CA CYS A 122 -2.88 6.65 -10.68
C CYS A 122 -2.32 7.66 -11.69
N SER A 123 -3.13 8.64 -12.08
CA SER A 123 -2.71 9.75 -12.95
C SER A 123 -1.84 10.77 -12.21
N LYS A 124 -2.16 10.94 -10.92
CA LYS A 124 -1.41 11.71 -9.92
C LYS A 124 -1.53 10.97 -8.60
N ARG A 125 -0.70 11.33 -7.60
CA ARG A 125 -0.82 10.80 -6.23
C ARG A 125 -2.29 10.79 -5.77
N GLY A 126 -2.78 9.62 -5.37
CA GLY A 126 -4.15 9.41 -4.88
C GLY A 126 -5.29 9.57 -5.90
N VAL A 127 -5.00 9.90 -7.17
CA VAL A 127 -6.02 10.07 -8.22
C VAL A 127 -5.97 8.89 -9.17
N ILE A 128 -6.90 7.94 -9.00
CA ILE A 128 -7.02 6.76 -9.86
C ILE A 128 -7.32 7.18 -11.30
N ASP A 129 -6.54 6.66 -12.24
CA ASP A 129 -6.83 6.74 -13.67
C ASP A 129 -7.85 5.65 -14.00
N GLN A 130 -9.14 6.00 -13.94
CA GLN A 130 -10.23 5.02 -14.01
C GLN A 130 -10.18 4.10 -15.24
N PRO A 131 -9.97 4.59 -16.48
CA PRO A 131 -9.81 3.70 -17.63
C PRO A 131 -8.63 2.74 -17.46
N SER A 132 -7.44 3.27 -17.16
CA SER A 132 -6.22 2.46 -17.09
C SER A 132 -6.25 1.45 -15.95
N GLU A 133 -6.78 1.83 -14.78
CA GLU A 133 -6.93 0.94 -13.63
C GLU A 133 -7.96 -0.16 -13.89
N SER A 134 -9.08 0.18 -14.53
CA SER A 134 -10.08 -0.82 -14.93
C SER A 134 -9.47 -1.87 -15.86
N TYR A 135 -8.62 -1.43 -16.79
CA TYR A 135 -7.90 -2.35 -17.68
C TYR A 135 -6.82 -3.15 -16.98
N ARG A 136 -6.14 -2.59 -15.96
CA ARG A 136 -5.18 -3.36 -15.13
C ARG A 136 -5.88 -4.52 -14.43
N ILE A 137 -7.02 -4.23 -13.79
CA ILE A 137 -7.83 -5.25 -13.11
C ILE A 137 -8.34 -6.30 -14.10
N GLU A 138 -8.80 -5.88 -15.27
CA GLU A 138 -9.26 -6.82 -16.30
C GLU A 138 -8.11 -7.70 -16.83
N LEU A 139 -6.94 -7.10 -17.08
CA LEU A 139 -5.74 -7.78 -17.53
C LEU A 139 -5.28 -8.83 -16.52
N GLU A 140 -5.26 -8.50 -15.22
CA GLU A 140 -4.87 -9.44 -14.16
C GLU A 140 -5.85 -10.62 -14.02
N ASN A 141 -7.14 -10.38 -14.19
CA ASN A 141 -8.16 -11.41 -14.00
C ASN A 141 -8.38 -12.31 -15.22
N LYS A 142 -8.21 -11.77 -16.43
CA LYS A 142 -8.58 -12.45 -17.68
C LYS A 142 -7.43 -12.63 -18.68
N GLY A 143 -6.29 -11.98 -18.45
CA GLY A 143 -5.19 -11.92 -19.40
C GLY A 143 -5.47 -11.00 -20.60
N PRO A 144 -4.53 -10.94 -21.56
CA PRO A 144 -4.65 -10.10 -22.74
C PRO A 144 -5.66 -10.67 -23.75
N SER A 145 -6.56 -9.82 -24.26
CA SER A 145 -7.42 -10.10 -25.41
C SER A 145 -7.34 -8.97 -26.44
N ASN A 146 -7.76 -9.22 -27.68
CA ASN A 146 -7.80 -8.21 -28.73
C ASN A 146 -8.71 -7.02 -28.37
N GLU A 147 -9.85 -7.29 -27.71
CA GLU A 147 -10.77 -6.25 -27.25
C GLU A 147 -10.16 -5.40 -26.14
N LEU A 148 -9.45 -6.02 -25.19
CA LEU A 148 -8.76 -5.31 -24.12
C LEU A 148 -7.59 -4.49 -24.66
N LEU A 149 -6.81 -5.06 -25.57
CA LEU A 149 -5.70 -4.39 -26.25
C LEU A 149 -6.18 -3.16 -27.02
N ALA A 150 -7.27 -3.29 -27.79
CA ALA A 150 -7.86 -2.18 -28.52
C ALA A 150 -8.25 -1.01 -27.60
N ARG A 151 -8.85 -1.30 -26.43
CA ARG A 151 -9.18 -0.29 -25.42
C ARG A 151 -7.93 0.33 -24.81
N ILE A 152 -6.99 -0.48 -24.32
CA ILE A 152 -5.72 0.00 -23.73
C ILE A 152 -4.93 0.91 -24.68
N LEU A 153 -4.95 0.64 -25.99
CA LEU A 153 -4.28 1.48 -26.98
C LEU A 153 -5.03 2.78 -27.29
N HIS A 154 -6.35 2.80 -27.10
CA HIS A 154 -7.19 3.96 -27.40
C HIS A 154 -7.13 5.02 -26.29
N ASP A 155 -7.34 4.63 -25.03
CA ASP A 155 -7.46 5.56 -23.89
C ASP A 155 -6.64 5.14 -22.65
N GLY A 156 -5.93 4.02 -22.70
CA GLY A 156 -4.99 3.63 -21.65
C GLY A 156 -3.74 4.48 -21.62
N ASN A 157 -3.21 4.74 -20.42
CA ASN A 157 -1.96 5.47 -20.26
C ASN A 157 -0.71 4.59 -20.48
N ALA A 158 0.47 5.21 -20.42
CA ALA A 158 1.73 4.51 -20.66
C ALA A 158 2.05 3.39 -19.64
N LYS A 159 1.51 3.46 -18.41
CA LYS A 159 1.71 2.43 -17.37
C LYS A 159 0.96 1.16 -17.75
N ILE A 160 -0.33 1.24 -18.08
CA ILE A 160 -1.10 0.06 -18.50
C ILE A 160 -0.61 -0.52 -19.83
N GLN A 161 -0.24 0.32 -20.79
CA GLN A 161 0.35 -0.14 -22.05
C GLN A 161 1.68 -0.88 -21.84
N SER A 162 2.49 -0.43 -20.88
CA SER A 162 3.71 -1.13 -20.48
C SER A 162 3.41 -2.48 -19.84
N LEU A 163 2.44 -2.52 -18.91
CA LEU A 163 2.03 -3.76 -18.23
C LEU A 163 1.49 -4.79 -19.21
N LEU A 164 0.69 -4.37 -20.20
CA LEU A 164 0.21 -5.24 -21.26
C LEU A 164 1.36 -5.89 -22.03
N ILE A 165 2.39 -5.13 -22.42
CA ILE A 165 3.54 -5.66 -23.18
C ILE A 165 4.38 -6.62 -22.33
N ASP A 166 4.50 -6.35 -21.03
CA ASP A 166 5.29 -7.16 -20.11
C ASP A 166 4.53 -8.40 -19.61
N HIS A 167 3.22 -8.49 -19.87
CA HIS A 167 2.37 -9.59 -19.43
C HIS A 167 2.90 -10.95 -19.91
N THR A 168 2.77 -11.98 -19.07
CA THR A 168 3.29 -13.33 -19.36
C THR A 168 2.62 -13.95 -20.58
N ASP A 169 1.31 -13.71 -20.71
CA ASP A 169 0.48 -14.35 -21.73
C ASP A 169 0.36 -13.52 -23.03
N ILE A 170 1.22 -12.50 -23.20
CA ILE A 170 1.24 -11.70 -24.43
C ILE A 170 1.74 -12.57 -25.60
N THR A 171 1.14 -12.45 -26.79
CA THR A 171 1.47 -13.27 -27.97
C THR A 171 2.15 -12.43 -29.05
N LYS A 172 2.71 -13.08 -30.08
CA LYS A 172 3.29 -12.38 -31.24
C LYS A 172 2.23 -11.56 -31.98
N GLU A 173 1.01 -12.09 -32.06
CA GLU A 173 -0.14 -11.42 -32.69
C GLU A 173 -0.50 -10.15 -31.93
N HIS A 174 -0.59 -10.22 -30.59
CA HIS A 174 -0.84 -9.04 -29.76
C HIS A 174 0.26 -7.98 -29.95
N LEU A 175 1.54 -8.39 -29.96
CA LEU A 175 2.65 -7.45 -30.16
C LEU A 175 2.66 -6.82 -31.56
N ALA A 176 2.33 -7.60 -32.60
CA ALA A 176 2.19 -7.08 -33.97
C ALA A 176 1.07 -6.04 -34.06
N GLU A 177 -0.08 -6.32 -33.44
CA GLU A 177 -1.20 -5.38 -33.39
C GLU A 177 -0.82 -4.08 -32.66
N ILE A 178 -0.07 -4.16 -31.56
CA ILE A 178 0.44 -2.97 -30.85
C ILE A 178 1.37 -2.14 -31.76
N LEU A 179 2.25 -2.79 -32.52
CA LEU A 179 3.17 -2.08 -33.43
C LEU A 179 2.42 -1.34 -34.54
N GLU A 180 1.35 -1.93 -35.06
CA GLU A 180 0.51 -1.34 -36.09
C GLU A 180 -0.33 -0.19 -35.53
N ARG A 181 -1.10 -0.44 -34.46
CA ARG A 181 -2.16 0.46 -33.97
C ARG A 181 -1.70 1.52 -32.99
N SER A 182 -0.60 1.30 -32.27
CA SER A 182 -0.13 2.29 -31.29
C SER A 182 0.26 3.60 -31.96
N ILE A 183 -0.01 4.73 -31.32
CA ILE A 183 0.44 6.05 -31.80
C ILE A 183 1.76 6.45 -31.11
N SER A 184 2.06 5.84 -29.96
CA SER A 184 3.22 6.18 -29.14
C SER A 184 4.48 5.46 -29.59
N LYS A 185 5.49 6.22 -30.04
CA LYS A 185 6.81 5.69 -30.40
C LYS A 185 7.46 4.88 -29.26
N LYS A 186 7.27 5.31 -28.01
CA LYS A 186 7.81 4.61 -26.83
C LYS A 186 7.21 3.22 -26.67
N VAL A 187 5.89 3.10 -26.85
CA VAL A 187 5.16 1.83 -26.77
C VAL A 187 5.57 0.90 -27.91
N LYS A 188 5.65 1.43 -29.15
CA LYS A 188 6.14 0.66 -30.30
C LYS A 188 7.56 0.12 -30.07
N ASN A 189 8.47 0.96 -29.59
CA ASN A 189 9.85 0.54 -29.32
C ASN A 189 9.90 -0.57 -28.26
N LYS A 190 9.10 -0.46 -27.19
CA LYS A 190 9.03 -1.48 -26.15
C LYS A 190 8.44 -2.80 -26.68
N ALA A 191 7.36 -2.73 -27.47
CA ALA A 191 6.77 -3.91 -28.11
C ALA A 191 7.77 -4.60 -29.06
N LEU A 192 8.52 -3.82 -29.86
CA LEU A 192 9.56 -4.34 -30.74
C LEU A 192 10.70 -5.01 -29.96
N GLN A 193 11.12 -4.40 -28.85
CA GLN A 193 12.13 -5.00 -27.97
C GLN A 193 11.64 -6.32 -27.38
N ARG A 194 10.38 -6.38 -26.94
CA ARG A 194 9.75 -7.60 -26.41
C ARG A 194 9.66 -8.69 -27.47
N LEU A 195 9.23 -8.35 -28.68
CA LEU A 195 9.14 -9.27 -29.82
C LEU A 195 10.52 -9.85 -30.21
N ASN A 196 11.57 -9.05 -30.08
CA ASN A 196 12.95 -9.46 -30.34
C ASN A 196 13.63 -10.14 -29.13
N SER A 197 12.92 -10.38 -28.02
CA SER A 197 13.47 -11.07 -26.85
C SER A 197 13.51 -12.59 -27.09
N GLN A 198 14.34 -13.31 -26.31
CA GLN A 198 14.50 -14.77 -26.46
C GLN A 198 13.17 -15.53 -26.41
N ALA A 199 12.18 -15.04 -25.65
CA ALA A 199 10.87 -15.65 -25.51
C ALA A 199 10.07 -15.72 -26.83
N PHE A 200 10.39 -14.87 -27.83
CA PHE A 200 9.65 -14.78 -29.09
C PHE A 200 10.53 -15.00 -30.33
N ARG A 201 11.80 -15.38 -30.15
CA ARG A 201 12.77 -15.63 -31.25
C ARG A 201 12.59 -16.96 -31.98
N HIS A 202 11.61 -17.77 -31.60
CA HIS A 202 11.27 -19.04 -32.25
C HIS A 202 9.80 -19.03 -32.64
#